data_AF-A0A3P3VU18-F1
#
_entry.id   AF-A0A3P3VU18-F1
#
_cell.length_a   1.000
_cell.length_b   1.000
_cell.length_c   1.000
_cell.angle_alpha   90.00
_cell.angle_beta   90.00
_cell.angle_gamma   90.00
#
_symmetry.space_group_name_H-M   'P 1'
#
loop_
_entity.id
_entity.type
_entity.pdbx_description
1 polymer ?
#
loop_
_entity_poly.entity_id
_entity_poly.type
_entity_poly.pdbx_seq_one_letter_code
_entity_poly.pdbx_strand_id
1 'polypeptide(L)'
;MRATTIAIALATFVAWIASFLLFSSFTDTGREQLSQRGFMPMFGGWVVMSAIVVGGYALGYLVLRRFASGAKEFGEREVARLALGDAFLSACGGFALGFVPLSITAVPFMMFTWVMVIGVLFGFAILMPRYRANWLDEAAKRK
;
A
#
# COMPACT_ATOMS: atom_id res chain seq x y z
N MET A 1 -11.19 11.85 5.30
CA MET A 1 -9.75 11.77 4.98
C MET A 1 -9.00 10.86 5.97
N ARG A 2 -8.97 11.19 7.27
CA ARG A 2 -8.28 10.39 8.32
C ARG A 2 -8.64 8.90 8.31
N ALA A 3 -9.94 8.56 8.26
CA ALA A 3 -10.39 7.17 8.24
C ALA A 3 -9.83 6.35 7.06
N THR A 4 -9.75 6.95 5.87
CA THR A 4 -9.21 6.25 4.68
C THR A 4 -7.70 6.07 4.75
N THR A 5 -6.97 7.09 5.23
CA THR A 5 -5.53 6.96 5.48
C THR A 5 -5.25 5.83 6.47
N ILE A 6 -6.00 5.75 7.57
CA ILE A 6 -5.87 4.69 8.56
C ILE A 6 -6.22 3.33 7.94
N ALA A 7 -7.29 3.25 7.14
CA ALA A 7 -7.68 2.01 6.48
C ALA A 7 -6.63 1.51 5.49
N ILE A 8 -6.02 2.40 4.68
CA ILE A 8 -4.89 2.06 3.80
C ILE A 8 -3.74 1.52 4.65
N ALA A 9 -3.38 2.23 5.73
CA ALA A 9 -2.28 1.84 6.59
C ALA A 9 -2.50 0.45 7.21
N LEU A 10 -3.66 0.21 7.79
CA LEU A 10 -4.00 -1.07 8.42
C LEU A 10 -4.05 -2.21 7.40
N ALA A 11 -4.74 -2.01 6.28
CA ALA A 11 -4.89 -3.06 5.25
C ALA A 11 -3.53 -3.45 4.66
N THR A 12 -2.70 -2.47 4.32
CA THR A 12 -1.36 -2.71 3.79
C THR A 12 -0.43 -3.30 4.85
N PHE A 13 -0.53 -2.90 6.12
CA PHE A 13 0.26 -3.50 7.20
C PHE A 13 -0.09 -4.97 7.41
N VAL A 14 -1.38 -5.30 7.49
CA VAL A 14 -1.83 -6.71 7.60
C VAL A 14 -1.35 -7.52 6.40
N ALA A 15 -1.43 -6.97 5.20
CA ALA A 15 -0.90 -7.61 3.99
C ALA A 15 0.62 -7.85 4.08
N TRP A 16 1.37 -6.87 4.57
CA TRP A 16 2.81 -7.01 4.82
C TRP A 16 3.11 -8.12 5.81
N ILE A 17 2.40 -8.19 6.94
CA ILE A 17 2.58 -9.25 7.94
C ILE A 17 2.23 -10.63 7.37
N ALA A 18 1.11 -10.76 6.67
CA ALA A 18 0.75 -12.02 6.00
C ALA A 18 1.80 -12.43 4.96
N SER A 19 2.35 -11.44 4.25
CA SER A 19 3.34 -11.68 3.21
C SER A 19 4.71 -12.13 3.74
N PHE A 20 5.01 -11.91 5.03
CA PHE A 20 6.18 -12.51 5.68
C PHE A 20 6.13 -14.04 5.59
N LEU A 21 4.97 -14.63 5.86
CA LEU A 21 4.78 -16.09 5.80
C LEU A 21 4.92 -16.59 4.37
N LEU A 22 4.40 -15.83 3.40
CA LEU A 22 4.55 -16.15 1.98
C LEU A 22 6.02 -16.09 1.56
N PHE A 23 6.72 -15.02 1.92
CA PHE A 23 8.14 -14.83 1.60
C PHE A 23 9.01 -15.93 2.23
N SER A 24 8.87 -16.15 3.53
CA SER A 24 9.67 -17.14 4.27
C SER A 24 9.40 -18.58 3.87
N SER A 25 8.20 -18.92 3.42
CA SER A 25 7.83 -20.30 3.07
C SER A 25 8.05 -20.64 1.60
N PHE A 26 7.76 -19.68 0.70
CA PHE A 26 7.68 -19.93 -0.74
C PHE A 26 8.87 -19.38 -1.55
N THR A 27 9.80 -18.66 -0.92
CA THR A 27 11.01 -18.18 -1.60
C THR A 27 12.26 -18.83 -1.03
N ASP A 28 13.21 -19.17 -1.90
CA ASP A 28 14.50 -19.72 -1.47
C ASP A 28 15.24 -18.73 -0.58
N THR A 29 15.24 -17.44 -0.95
CA THR A 29 15.83 -16.37 -0.15
C THR A 29 15.20 -16.29 1.24
N GLY A 30 13.87 -16.38 1.35
CA GLY A 30 13.17 -16.31 2.63
C GLY A 30 13.50 -17.51 3.52
N ARG A 31 13.54 -18.72 2.96
CA ARG A 31 13.94 -19.92 3.69
C ARG A 31 15.40 -19.85 4.16
N GLU A 32 16.29 -19.40 3.29
CA GLU A 32 17.71 -19.24 3.62
C GLU A 32 17.91 -18.21 4.74
N GLN A 33 17.32 -17.02 4.62
CA GLN A 33 17.41 -15.99 5.65
C GLN A 33 16.82 -16.45 6.99
N LEU A 34 15.72 -17.21 6.95
CA LEU A 34 15.10 -17.77 8.16
C LEU A 34 16.05 -18.77 8.84
N SER A 35 16.74 -19.61 8.07
CA SER A 35 17.72 -20.57 8.58
C SER A 35 18.97 -19.90 9.16
N GLN A 36 19.41 -18.78 8.59
CA GLN A 36 20.64 -18.08 8.99
C GLN A 36 20.42 -17.15 10.19
N ARG A 37 19.32 -16.39 10.20
CA ARG A 37 19.06 -15.34 11.21
C ARG A 37 18.11 -15.79 12.31
N GLY A 38 17.37 -16.88 12.10
CA GLY A 38 16.28 -17.29 12.95
C GLY A 38 15.01 -16.45 12.76
N PHE A 39 13.90 -16.96 13.27
CA PHE A 39 12.58 -16.36 13.09
C PHE A 39 12.46 -14.95 13.68
N MET A 40 12.83 -14.77 14.96
CA MET A 40 12.58 -13.51 15.67
C MET A 40 13.32 -12.30 15.08
N PRO A 41 14.64 -12.37 14.79
CA PRO A 41 15.34 -11.24 14.18
C PRO A 41 14.81 -10.92 12.77
N MET A 42 14.47 -11.94 11.98
CA MET A 42 13.93 -11.78 10.64
C MET A 42 12.53 -11.14 10.67
N PHE A 43 11.64 -11.66 11.51
CA PHE A 43 10.28 -11.13 11.68
C PHE A 43 10.29 -9.71 12.25
N GLY A 44 11.14 -9.43 13.25
CA GLY A 44 11.30 -8.07 13.80
C GLY A 44 11.74 -7.06 12.75
N GLY A 45 12.75 -7.40 11.93
CA GLY A 45 13.17 -6.57 10.81
C GLY A 45 12.06 -6.37 9.77
N TRP A 46 11.28 -7.41 9.50
CA TRP A 46 10.13 -7.35 8.61
C TRP A 46 9.06 -6.39 9.12
N VAL A 47 8.70 -6.45 10.41
CA VAL A 47 7.72 -5.57 11.04
C VAL A 47 8.17 -4.11 10.96
N VAL A 48 9.43 -3.82 11.25
CA VAL A 48 9.98 -2.45 11.18
C VAL A 48 9.94 -1.92 9.74
N MET A 49 10.42 -2.71 8.77
CA MET A 49 10.37 -2.34 7.35
C MET A 49 8.93 -2.10 6.89
N SER A 50 8.02 -3.00 7.28
CA SER A 50 6.59 -2.88 6.97
C SER A 50 6.01 -1.58 7.52
N ALA A 51 6.31 -1.22 8.77
CA ALA A 51 5.84 0.01 9.38
C ALA A 51 6.31 1.27 8.64
N ILE A 52 7.58 1.29 8.18
CA ILE A 52 8.15 2.40 7.41
C ILE A 52 7.42 2.53 6.06
N VAL A 53 7.30 1.44 5.32
CA VAL A 53 6.65 1.42 4.00
C VAL A 53 5.16 1.79 4.11
N VAL A 54 4.47 1.26 5.11
CA VAL A 54 3.06 1.57 5.39
C VAL A 54 2.86 3.03 5.77
N GLY A 55 3.74 3.58 6.59
CA GLY A 55 3.79 5.01 6.88
C GLY A 55 3.92 5.83 5.61
N GLY A 56 4.72 5.35 4.65
CA GLY A 56 4.87 5.97 3.33
C GLY A 56 3.61 5.89 2.47
N TYR A 57 2.89 4.76 2.48
CA TYR A 57 1.59 4.67 1.80
C TYR A 57 0.60 5.69 2.34
N ALA A 58 0.48 5.75 3.67
CA ALA A 58 -0.40 6.68 4.36
C ALA A 58 -0.01 8.15 4.07
N LEU A 59 1.28 8.46 4.12
CA LEU A 59 1.80 9.80 3.83
C LEU A 59 1.57 10.17 2.35
N GLY A 60 1.86 9.27 1.42
CA GLY A 60 1.62 9.49 -0.01
C GLY A 60 0.16 9.80 -0.31
N TYR A 61 -0.76 9.06 0.32
CA TYR A 61 -2.19 9.34 0.21
C TYR A 61 -2.59 10.68 0.86
N LEU A 62 -2.04 11.01 2.04
CA LEU A 62 -2.31 12.31 2.69
C LEU A 62 -1.83 13.48 1.83
N VAL A 63 -0.62 13.38 1.28
CA VAL A 63 -0.05 14.39 0.37
C VAL A 63 -0.93 14.53 -0.86
N LEU A 64 -1.33 13.42 -1.48
CA LEU A 64 -2.24 13.43 -2.62
C LEU A 64 -3.55 14.17 -2.29
N ARG A 65 -4.16 13.88 -1.13
CA ARG A 65 -5.40 14.54 -0.70
C ARG A 65 -5.23 15.99 -0.28
N ARG A 66 -4.01 16.41 0.09
CA ARG A 66 -3.70 17.81 0.36
C ARG A 66 -3.73 18.66 -0.92
N PHE A 67 -3.29 18.08 -2.04
CA PHE A 67 -3.21 18.77 -3.34
C PHE A 67 -4.44 18.53 -4.22
N ALA A 68 -5.07 17.35 -4.12
CA ALA A 68 -6.25 16.97 -4.87
C ALA A 68 -7.36 16.49 -3.90
N SER A 69 -8.21 17.42 -3.47
CA SER A 69 -9.28 17.17 -2.50
C SER A 69 -10.38 16.22 -3.01
N GLY A 70 -10.37 15.85 -4.29
CA GLY A 70 -11.37 14.97 -4.90
C GLY A 70 -12.68 15.67 -5.25
N ALA A 71 -12.69 17.01 -5.30
CA ALA A 71 -13.88 17.83 -5.55
C ALA A 71 -14.31 17.93 -7.03
N LYS A 72 -13.72 17.14 -7.93
CA LYS A 72 -14.07 17.17 -9.35
C LYS A 72 -15.15 16.13 -9.59
N GLU A 73 -16.23 16.52 -10.24
CA GLU A 73 -17.24 15.60 -10.75
C GLU A 73 -16.60 14.57 -11.70
N PHE A 74 -16.90 13.29 -11.49
CA PHE A 74 -16.41 12.20 -12.35
C PHE A 74 -17.53 11.24 -12.74
N GLY A 75 -17.40 10.66 -13.93
CA GLY A 75 -18.31 9.66 -14.46
C GLY A 75 -18.06 8.26 -13.88
N GLU A 76 -19.04 7.37 -14.05
CA GLU A 76 -18.95 5.98 -13.58
C GLU A 76 -17.71 5.24 -14.12
N ARG A 77 -17.38 5.48 -15.39
CA ARG A 77 -16.21 4.89 -16.07
C ARG A 77 -14.88 5.34 -15.46
N GLU A 78 -14.86 6.46 -14.75
CA GLU A 78 -13.65 7.05 -14.18
C GLU A 78 -13.38 6.55 -12.75
N VAL A 79 -14.38 5.98 -12.07
CA VAL A 79 -14.30 5.48 -10.68
C VAL A 79 -13.08 4.56 -10.48
N ALA A 80 -12.98 3.52 -11.30
CA ALA A 80 -11.90 2.54 -11.20
C ALA A 80 -10.53 3.14 -11.53
N ARG A 81 -10.48 3.99 -12.56
CA ARG A 81 -9.23 4.64 -13.00
C ARG A 81 -8.69 5.58 -11.92
N LEU A 82 -9.57 6.36 -11.29
CA LEU A 82 -9.20 7.29 -10.22
C LEU A 82 -8.77 6.54 -8.96
N ALA A 83 -9.51 5.50 -8.55
CA ALA A 83 -9.14 4.68 -7.41
C ALA A 83 -7.76 4.01 -7.62
N LEU A 84 -7.50 3.51 -8.83
CA LEU A 84 -6.22 2.89 -9.18
C LEU A 84 -5.07 3.91 -9.22
N GLY A 85 -5.28 5.08 -9.81
CA GLY A 85 -4.29 6.16 -9.84
C GLY A 85 -3.88 6.61 -8.43
N ASP A 86 -4.85 6.78 -7.55
CA ASP A 86 -4.59 7.12 -6.15
C ASP A 86 -3.89 6.02 -5.37
N ALA A 87 -4.25 4.75 -5.62
CA ALA A 87 -3.57 3.60 -5.02
C ALA A 87 -2.10 3.54 -5.47
N PHE A 88 -1.85 3.79 -6.76
CA PHE A 88 -0.50 3.84 -7.31
C PHE A 88 0.33 4.97 -6.71
N LEU A 89 -0.21 6.19 -6.63
CA LEU A 89 0.49 7.33 -6.02
C LEU A 89 0.74 7.12 -4.52
N SER A 90 -0.20 6.49 -3.81
CA SER A 90 0.01 6.06 -2.43
C SER A 90 1.15 5.03 -2.36
N ALA A 91 1.18 4.04 -3.25
CA ALA A 91 2.26 3.05 -3.32
C ALA A 91 3.64 3.69 -3.54
N CYS A 92 3.74 4.72 -4.39
CA CYS A 92 4.96 5.49 -4.59
C CYS A 92 5.46 6.16 -3.28
N GLY A 93 4.56 6.60 -2.41
CA GLY A 93 4.93 7.12 -1.08
C GLY A 93 5.57 6.04 -0.20
N GLY A 94 5.05 4.82 -0.25
CA GLY A 94 5.64 3.67 0.47
C GLY A 94 7.02 3.30 -0.06
N PHE A 95 7.20 3.33 -1.37
CA PHE A 95 8.52 3.16 -1.97
C PHE A 95 9.49 4.27 -1.55
N ALA A 96 9.07 5.53 -1.58
CA ALA A 96 9.91 6.66 -1.22
C ALA A 96 10.44 6.58 0.23
N LEU A 97 9.57 6.25 1.20
CA LEU A 97 10.01 6.08 2.59
C LEU A 97 10.78 4.77 2.82
N GLY A 98 10.42 3.70 2.10
CA GLY A 98 11.11 2.42 2.17
C GLY A 98 12.43 2.36 1.40
N PHE A 99 12.76 3.36 0.58
CA PHE A 99 13.82 3.25 -0.42
C PHE A 99 15.17 2.81 0.15
N VAL A 100 15.61 3.46 1.23
CA VAL A 100 16.88 3.15 1.89
C VAL A 100 16.89 1.72 2.45
N PRO A 101 15.96 1.30 3.33
CA PRO A 101 15.97 -0.08 3.84
C PRO A 101 15.73 -1.14 2.77
N LEU A 102 15.00 -0.84 1.69
CA LEU A 102 14.76 -1.79 0.60
C LEU A 102 15.99 -1.97 -0.31
N SER A 103 16.75 -0.90 -0.55
CA SER A 103 17.93 -0.93 -1.45
C SER A 103 19.11 -1.72 -0.89
N ILE A 104 19.20 -1.85 0.44
CA ILE A 104 20.24 -2.65 1.11
C ILE A 104 19.87 -4.14 1.26
N THR A 105 18.70 -4.55 0.79
CA THR A 105 18.30 -5.98 0.81
C THR A 105 19.05 -6.77 -0.25
N ALA A 106 19.16 -8.09 -0.06
CA ALA A 106 19.79 -8.98 -1.05
C ALA A 106 19.01 -9.04 -2.38
N VAL A 107 17.73 -8.65 -2.39
CA VAL A 107 16.83 -8.80 -3.54
C VAL A 107 15.98 -7.53 -3.76
N PRO A 108 16.60 -6.38 -4.09
CA PRO A 108 15.94 -5.08 -4.07
C PRO A 108 14.79 -4.99 -5.08
N PHE A 109 14.90 -5.62 -6.24
CA PHE A 109 13.83 -5.64 -7.25
C PHE A 109 12.59 -6.43 -6.80
N MET A 110 12.79 -7.54 -6.09
CA MET A 110 11.69 -8.32 -5.52
C MET A 110 10.97 -7.50 -4.46
N MET A 111 11.71 -6.84 -3.56
CA MET A 111 11.16 -6.00 -2.51
C MET A 111 10.44 -4.77 -3.08
N PHE A 112 10.98 -4.15 -4.13
CA PHE A 112 10.29 -3.11 -4.89
C PHE A 112 8.95 -3.60 -5.46
N THR A 113 8.96 -4.75 -6.12
CA THR A 113 7.75 -5.36 -6.67
C THR A 113 6.73 -5.63 -5.57
N TRP A 114 7.18 -6.12 -4.41
CA TRP A 114 6.35 -6.36 -3.24
C TRP A 114 5.66 -5.09 -2.72
N VAL A 115 6.43 -4.00 -2.59
CA VAL A 115 5.91 -2.69 -2.19
C VAL A 115 4.85 -2.20 -3.17
N MET A 116 5.07 -2.36 -4.47
CA MET A 116 4.10 -1.93 -5.48
C MET A 116 2.85 -2.81 -5.48
N VAL A 117 3.00 -4.13 -5.42
CA VAL A 117 1.86 -5.07 -5.41
C VAL A 117 0.99 -4.85 -4.17
N ILE A 118 1.58 -4.80 -2.97
CA ILE A 118 0.80 -4.57 -1.75
C ILE A 118 0.17 -3.19 -1.76
N GLY A 119 0.94 -2.14 -2.07
CA GLY A 119 0.45 -0.76 -2.05
C GLY A 119 -0.70 -0.54 -3.04
N VAL A 120 -0.55 -1.01 -4.28
CA VAL A 120 -1.56 -0.84 -5.34
C VAL A 120 -2.80 -1.70 -5.05
N LEU A 121 -2.65 -3.00 -4.78
CA LEU A 121 -3.82 -3.89 -4.64
C LEU A 121 -4.64 -3.56 -3.40
N PHE A 122 -3.99 -3.42 -2.24
CA PHE A 122 -4.70 -3.12 -0.99
C PHE A 122 -5.12 -1.66 -0.92
N GLY A 123 -4.34 -0.74 -1.47
CA GLY A 123 -4.78 0.66 -1.65
C GLY A 123 -6.03 0.75 -2.52
N PHE A 124 -6.06 0.03 -3.65
CA PHE A 124 -7.22 -0.01 -4.55
C PHE A 124 -8.44 -0.63 -3.87
N ALA A 125 -8.28 -1.74 -3.16
CA ALA A 125 -9.38 -2.39 -2.43
C ALA A 125 -10.04 -1.46 -1.39
N ILE A 126 -9.27 -0.56 -0.76
CA ILE A 126 -9.79 0.44 0.17
C ILE A 126 -10.41 1.64 -0.55
N LEU A 127 -9.81 2.09 -1.66
CA LEU A 127 -10.24 3.30 -2.36
C LEU A 127 -11.45 3.08 -3.26
N MET A 128 -11.55 1.93 -3.93
CA MET A 128 -12.59 1.65 -4.92
C MET A 128 -14.01 1.77 -4.34
N PRO A 129 -14.35 1.18 -3.18
CA PRO A 129 -15.69 1.33 -2.59
C PRO A 129 -16.02 2.79 -2.25
N ARG A 130 -15.01 3.57 -1.84
CA ARG A 130 -15.16 4.99 -1.50
C ARG A 130 -15.44 5.85 -2.73
N TYR A 131 -14.68 5.63 -3.82
CA TYR A 131 -14.94 6.32 -5.08
C TYR A 131 -16.33 5.98 -5.63
N ARG A 132 -16.75 4.71 -5.51
CA ARG A 132 -18.09 4.29 -5.92
C ARG A 132 -19.19 4.96 -5.10
N ALA A 133 -19.05 5.02 -3.77
CA ALA A 133 -20.01 5.68 -2.89
C ALA A 133 -20.13 7.18 -3.20
N ASN A 134 -19.01 7.88 -3.34
CA ASN A 134 -18.99 9.29 -3.70
C ASN A 134 -19.70 9.56 -5.04
N TRP A 135 -19.46 8.72 -6.05
CA TRP A 135 -20.14 8.83 -7.34
C TRP A 135 -21.66 8.62 -7.21
N LEU A 136 -22.11 7.62 -6.45
CA LEU A 136 -23.54 7.38 -6.21
C LEU A 136 -24.21 8.58 -5.52
N ASP A 137 -23.55 9.17 -4.53
CA ASP A 137 -24.04 10.35 -3.83
C ASP A 137 -24.15 11.58 -4.75
N GLU A 138 -23.17 11.79 -5.63
CA GLU A 138 -23.20 12.87 -6.62
C GLU A 138 -24.26 12.63 -7.69
N ALA A 139 -24.40 11.39 -8.18
CA ALA A 139 -25.42 11.02 -9.14
C ALA A 139 -26.84 11.20 -8.59
N ALA A 140 -27.05 10.95 -7.29
CA ALA A 140 -28.33 11.16 -6.63
C ALA A 140 -28.70 12.65 -6.52
N LYS A 141 -27.72 13.54 -6.30
CA LYS A 141 -27.94 15.00 -6.21
C LYS A 141 -28.30 15.67 -7.54
N ARG A 142 -28.07 15.00 -8.66
CA ARG A 142 -28.36 15.51 -10.02
C ARG A 142 -29.76 15.16 -10.52
N LYS A 143 -30.49 14.32 -9.78
CA LYS A 143 -31.90 13.97 -10.06
C LYS A 143 -32.82 14.88 -9.28
#